data_AF-A0ABD4Z9A4-F1
#
_entry.id   AF-A0ABD4Z9A4-F1
#
_cell.length_a   1.000
_cell.length_b   1.000
_cell.length_c   1.000
_cell.angle_alpha   90.00
_cell.angle_beta   90.00
_cell.angle_gamma   90.00
#
_symmetry.space_group_name_H-M   'P 1'
#
loop_
_entity.id
_entity.type
_entity.pdbx_description
1 polymer ?
#
loop_
_entity_poly.entity_id
_entity_poly.type
_entity_poly.pdbx_seq_one_letter_code
_entity_poly.pdbx_strand_id
1 'polypeptide(L)'
;MKDCSEKLIEIAKNSGAPFTIEVVKSIARICDENPYDLWYEILGKITQIGATLTASSSSKERKSVKEPCWRCEACGKIFTDAKQLVNHITYFVRQKDKPHIELYQKIKKIENEKGKTFTEAALEMLKCS
;
A
#
# COMPACT_ATOMS: atom_id res chain seq x y z
N MET A 1 1.50 -9.89 -12.13
CA MET A 1 0.70 -9.43 -13.27
C MET A 1 0.35 -10.58 -14.20
N LYS A 2 -0.93 -10.70 -14.60
CA LYS A 2 -1.38 -11.66 -15.63
C LYS A 2 -1.15 -11.05 -17.03
N ASP A 3 -0.90 -11.90 -18.03
CA ASP A 3 -0.62 -11.50 -19.43
C ASP A 3 -1.68 -10.57 -20.05
N CYS A 4 -2.94 -10.69 -19.62
CA CYS A 4 -4.06 -9.87 -20.09
C CYS A 4 -3.90 -8.39 -19.74
N SER A 5 -3.62 -8.05 -18.47
CA SER A 5 -3.58 -6.67 -18.02
C SER A 5 -2.31 -5.96 -18.46
N GLU A 6 -1.18 -6.67 -18.56
CA GLU A 6 0.07 -6.10 -19.07
C GLU A 6 -0.09 -5.53 -20.48
N LYS A 7 -0.72 -6.28 -21.39
CA LYS A 7 -0.96 -5.85 -22.77
C LYS A 7 -1.85 -4.61 -22.84
N LEU A 8 -2.92 -4.58 -22.05
CA LEU A 8 -3.86 -3.44 -22.04
C LEU A 8 -3.24 -2.19 -21.38
N ILE A 9 -2.42 -2.37 -20.35
CA ILE A 9 -1.67 -1.27 -19.74
C ILE A 9 -0.68 -0.68 -20.73
N GLU A 10 0.03 -1.50 -21.51
CA GLU A 10 0.99 -1.04 -22.50
C GLU A 10 0.31 -0.25 -23.64
N ILE A 11 -0.83 -0.73 -24.15
CA ILE A 11 -1.65 0.00 -25.13
C ILE A 11 -2.11 1.34 -24.57
N ALA A 12 -2.61 1.36 -23.34
CA ALA A 12 -3.08 2.59 -22.70
C ALA A 12 -1.94 3.60 -22.48
N LYS A 13 -0.72 3.16 -22.14
CA LYS A 13 0.46 4.02 -22.01
C LYS A 13 0.89 4.61 -23.36
N ASN A 14 0.85 3.82 -24.42
CA ASN A 14 1.29 4.25 -25.76
C ASN A 14 0.27 5.15 -26.47
N SER A 15 -0.95 5.27 -25.94
CA SER A 15 -2.01 6.11 -26.51
C SER A 15 -1.80 7.62 -26.30
N GLY A 16 -0.84 8.02 -25.45
CA GLY A 16 -0.62 9.43 -25.08
C GLY A 16 -1.72 10.04 -24.22
N ALA A 17 -2.76 9.27 -23.86
CA ALA A 17 -3.83 9.69 -22.96
C ALA A 17 -3.40 9.61 -21.49
N PRO A 18 -3.98 10.45 -20.59
CA PRO A 18 -3.69 10.40 -19.17
C PRO A 18 -4.10 9.05 -18.57
N PHE A 19 -3.13 8.33 -18.01
CA PHE A 19 -3.33 7.04 -17.40
C PHE A 19 -3.89 7.19 -15.98
N THR A 20 -5.23 7.20 -15.86
CA THR A 20 -5.95 7.43 -14.60
C THR A 20 -6.42 6.13 -13.94
N ILE A 21 -6.85 6.23 -12.67
CA ILE A 21 -7.43 5.10 -11.92
C ILE A 21 -8.66 4.49 -12.62
N GLU A 22 -9.44 5.29 -13.36
CA GLU A 22 -10.62 4.80 -14.09
C GLU A 22 -10.23 3.92 -15.29
N VAL A 23 -9.09 4.20 -15.92
CA VAL A 23 -8.50 3.35 -16.96
C VAL A 23 -8.11 2.00 -16.35
N VAL A 24 -7.49 2.01 -15.17
CA VAL A 24 -7.06 0.77 -14.50
C VAL A 24 -8.25 -0.06 -14.00
N LYS A 25 -9.31 0.59 -13.52
CA LYS A 25 -10.57 -0.11 -13.20
C LYS A 25 -11.19 -0.79 -14.42
N SER A 26 -11.13 -0.14 -15.58
CA SER A 26 -11.65 -0.68 -16.83
C SER A 26 -10.84 -1.89 -17.30
N ILE A 27 -9.50 -1.80 -17.26
CA ILE A 27 -8.60 -2.91 -17.60
C ILE A 27 -8.81 -4.09 -16.65
N ALA A 28 -8.91 -3.82 -15.34
CA ALA A 28 -9.12 -4.85 -14.33
C ALA A 28 -10.45 -5.59 -14.51
N ARG A 29 -11.53 -4.88 -14.90
CA ARG A 29 -12.80 -5.51 -15.28
C ARG A 29 -12.69 -6.40 -16.51
N ILE A 30 -11.91 -6.00 -17.52
CA ILE A 30 -11.72 -6.78 -18.75
C ILE A 30 -10.93 -8.07 -18.48
N CYS A 31 -9.94 -8.00 -17.57
CA CYS A 31 -9.06 -9.13 -17.25
C CYS A 31 -9.49 -9.95 -16.03
N ASP A 32 -10.67 -9.69 -15.45
CA ASP A 32 -11.15 -10.31 -14.21
C ASP A 32 -10.09 -10.26 -13.09
N GLU A 33 -9.57 -9.06 -12.86
CA GLU A 33 -8.55 -8.76 -11.86
C GLU A 33 -9.03 -7.71 -10.85
N ASN A 34 -8.38 -7.66 -9.70
CA ASN A 34 -8.66 -6.62 -8.72
C ASN A 34 -8.05 -5.29 -9.19
N PRO A 35 -8.85 -4.21 -9.32
CA PRO A 35 -8.39 -2.93 -9.85
C PRO A 35 -7.38 -2.22 -8.94
N TYR A 36 -7.39 -2.48 -7.64
CA TYR A 36 -6.46 -1.85 -6.70
C TYR A 36 -5.13 -2.58 -6.65
N ASP A 37 -5.12 -3.91 -6.69
CA ASP A 37 -3.88 -4.68 -6.85
C ASP A 37 -3.17 -4.31 -8.14
N LEU A 38 -3.94 -4.21 -9.24
CA LEU A 38 -3.40 -3.80 -10.53
C LEU A 38 -2.85 -2.36 -10.49
N TRP A 39 -3.56 -1.44 -9.83
CA TRP A 39 -3.10 -0.07 -9.63
C TRP A 39 -1.80 0.01 -8.84
N TYR A 40 -1.66 -0.77 -7.77
CA TYR A 40 -0.44 -0.81 -6.96
C TYR A 40 0.72 -1.46 -7.71
N GLU A 41 0.51 -2.52 -8.48
CA GLU A 41 1.56 -3.09 -9.32
C GLU A 41 2.01 -2.11 -10.42
N ILE A 42 1.08 -1.37 -11.04
CA ILE A 42 1.42 -0.34 -12.04
C ILE A 42 2.23 0.79 -11.39
N LEU A 43 1.82 1.28 -10.22
CA LEU A 43 2.56 2.31 -9.49
C LEU A 43 3.95 1.83 -9.06
N GLY A 44 4.08 0.56 -8.65
CA GLY A 44 5.37 -0.08 -8.34
C GLY A 44 6.30 -0.17 -9.56
N LYS A 45 5.75 -0.41 -10.76
CA LYS A 45 6.51 -0.37 -12.02
C LYS A 45 6.83 1.05 -12.50
N ILE A 46 5.96 2.05 -12.23
CA ILE A 46 6.23 3.47 -12.57
C ILE A 46 7.33 4.05 -11.66
N THR A 47 7.40 3.65 -10.39
CA THR A 47 8.48 4.07 -9.49
C THR A 47 9.85 3.53 -9.89
N GLN A 48 9.91 2.44 -10.66
CA GLN A 48 11.16 1.97 -11.28
C GLN A 48 11.59 2.83 -12.48
N ILE A 49 10.68 3.56 -13.13
CA ILE A 49 11.00 4.43 -14.28
C ILE A 49 11.47 5.84 -13.82
N GLY A 50 11.16 6.23 -12.58
CA GLY A 50 11.78 7.40 -11.94
C GLY A 50 13.24 7.18 -11.49
N ALA A 51 13.72 5.93 -11.50
CA ALA A 51 15.06 5.56 -11.05
C ALA A 51 16.15 5.67 -12.15
N THR A 52 15.78 6.06 -13.37
CA THR A 52 16.73 6.15 -14.51
C THR A 52 17.34 7.55 -14.69
N LEU A 53 17.41 8.37 -13.64
CA LEU A 53 18.26 9.58 -13.63
C LEU A 53 19.26 9.65 -12.47
N THR A 54 19.29 8.69 -11.56
CA THR A 54 20.45 8.51 -10.67
C THR A 54 20.62 7.05 -10.34
N ALA A 55 21.36 6.33 -11.21
CA ALA A 55 22.04 5.13 -10.78
C ALA A 55 22.94 5.49 -9.60
N SER A 56 22.58 4.98 -8.42
CA SER A 56 23.54 4.74 -7.34
C SER A 56 22.95 3.64 -6.47
N SER A 57 23.29 2.41 -6.84
CA SER A 57 23.58 1.40 -5.82
C SER A 57 24.63 2.01 -4.89
N SER A 58 24.18 2.51 -3.75
CA SER A 58 25.02 2.87 -2.63
C SER A 58 24.13 2.81 -1.41
N SER A 59 24.31 1.73 -0.66
CA SER A 59 24.52 1.81 0.79
C SER A 59 25.09 3.17 1.16
N LYS A 60 24.18 4.10 1.47
CA LYS A 60 24.46 5.32 2.20
C LYS A 60 23.35 5.42 3.23
N GLU A 61 23.69 4.95 4.42
CA GLU A 61 23.32 5.60 5.66
C GLU A 61 23.14 7.10 5.42
N ARG A 62 21.89 7.52 5.20
CA ARG A 62 21.51 8.92 5.35
C ARG A 62 20.90 9.02 6.72
N LYS A 63 21.76 9.44 7.65
CA LYS A 63 21.46 10.14 8.91
C LYS A 63 20.00 10.00 9.35
N SER A 64 19.84 9.13 10.34
CA SER A 64 18.72 9.05 11.25
C SER A 64 18.13 10.42 11.61
N VAL A 65 17.08 10.81 10.92
CA VAL A 65 15.91 11.35 11.63
C VAL A 65 15.04 10.12 11.80
N LYS A 66 14.89 9.64 13.03
CA LYS A 66 14.01 8.50 13.34
C LYS A 66 12.56 8.94 13.11
N GLU A 67 12.16 9.15 11.86
CA GLU A 67 10.77 9.30 11.54
C GLU A 67 10.10 7.95 11.84
N PRO A 68 9.09 7.93 12.71
CA PRO A 68 8.41 6.68 13.03
C PRO A 68 7.75 6.16 11.75
N CYS A 69 8.16 4.97 11.31
CA CYS A 69 7.47 4.27 10.24
C CYS A 69 6.63 3.14 10.80
N TRP A 70 5.49 2.90 10.15
CA TRP A 70 4.55 1.85 10.50
C TRP A 70 4.22 0.99 9.31
N ARG A 71 4.29 -0.33 9.46
CA ARG A 71 4.02 -1.30 8.40
C ARG A 71 2.75 -2.08 8.72
N CYS A 72 1.78 -2.02 7.82
CA CYS A 72 0.58 -2.84 7.93
C CYS A 72 0.95 -4.32 7.70
N GLU A 73 0.67 -5.20 8.65
CA GLU A 73 0.93 -6.65 8.50
C GLU A 73 0.04 -7.31 7.46
N ALA A 74 -1.17 -6.77 7.21
CA ALA A 74 -2.13 -7.35 6.29
C ALA A 74 -1.73 -7.17 4.81
N CYS A 75 -1.16 -6.03 4.45
CA CYS A 75 -0.80 -5.70 3.07
C CYS A 75 0.67 -5.30 2.86
N GLY A 76 1.47 -5.25 3.94
CA GLY A 76 2.88 -4.89 3.89
C GLY A 76 3.18 -3.41 3.64
N LYS A 77 2.15 -2.55 3.51
CA LYS A 77 2.30 -1.13 3.19
C LYS A 77 2.90 -0.33 4.35
N ILE A 78 3.83 0.56 4.04
CA ILE A 78 4.54 1.40 5.00
C ILE A 78 3.91 2.80 5.02
N PHE A 79 3.72 3.35 6.21
CA PHE A 79 3.17 4.65 6.50
C PHE A 79 4.16 5.43 7.36
N THR A 80 4.30 6.72 7.08
CA THR A 80 5.08 7.67 7.90
C THR A 80 4.18 8.53 8.80
N ASP A 81 2.86 8.37 8.68
CA ASP A 81 1.86 9.08 9.48
C ASP A 81 0.90 8.10 10.17
N ALA A 82 0.65 8.35 11.45
CA ALA A 82 -0.20 7.53 12.29
C ALA A 82 -1.66 7.52 11.85
N LYS A 83 -2.21 8.67 11.44
CA LYS A 83 -3.61 8.79 11.02
C LYS A 83 -3.83 8.05 9.71
N GLN A 84 -2.88 8.10 8.80
CA GLN A 84 -2.95 7.35 7.54
C GLN A 84 -3.00 5.83 7.77
N LEU A 85 -2.20 5.30 8.70
CA LEU A 85 -2.23 3.87 9.05
C LEU A 85 -3.60 3.46 9.61
N VAL A 86 -4.13 4.21 10.58
CA VAL A 86 -5.41 3.88 11.22
C VAL A 86 -6.58 3.99 10.23
N ASN A 87 -6.58 5.04 9.41
CA ASN A 87 -7.59 5.21 8.36
C ASN A 87 -7.53 4.09 7.32
N HIS A 88 -6.32 3.67 6.95
CA HIS A 88 -6.12 2.53 6.05
C HIS A 88 -6.76 1.26 6.61
N ILE A 89 -6.41 0.86 7.85
CA ILE A 89 -6.96 -0.35 8.47
C ILE A 89 -8.50 -0.25 8.57
N THR A 90 -9.01 0.87 9.08
CA THR A 90 -10.45 1.07 9.26
C THR A 90 -11.21 1.03 7.94
N TYR A 91 -10.64 1.58 6.87
CA TYR A 91 -11.23 1.54 5.53
C TYR A 91 -11.38 0.10 5.03
N PHE A 92 -10.33 -0.71 5.11
CA PHE A 92 -10.38 -2.10 4.65
C PHE A 92 -11.28 -3.00 5.50
N VAL A 93 -11.35 -2.74 6.81
CA VAL A 93 -12.33 -3.40 7.70
C VAL A 93 -13.76 -3.12 7.26
N ARG A 94 -14.08 -1.86 6.90
CA ARG A 94 -15.40 -1.49 6.37
C ARG A 94 -15.72 -2.17 5.05
N GLN A 95 -14.70 -2.43 4.22
CA GLN A 95 -14.82 -3.18 2.97
C GLN A 95 -14.88 -4.71 3.17
N LYS A 96 -14.96 -5.17 4.43
CA LYS A 96 -15.02 -6.59 4.81
C LYS A 96 -13.80 -7.41 4.36
N ASP A 97 -12.64 -6.76 4.26
CA ASP A 97 -11.39 -7.43 3.92
C ASP A 97 -10.90 -8.29 5.10
N LYS A 98 -10.79 -9.61 4.88
CA LYS A 98 -10.46 -10.58 5.93
C LYS A 98 -9.14 -10.28 6.64
N PRO A 99 -7.99 -10.09 5.95
CA PRO A 99 -6.73 -9.87 6.64
C PRO A 99 -6.70 -8.54 7.42
N HIS A 100 -7.38 -7.48 6.95
CA HIS A 100 -7.50 -6.25 7.72
C HIS A 100 -8.49 -6.36 8.90
N ILE A 101 -9.53 -7.19 8.80
CA ILE A 101 -10.41 -7.51 9.94
C ILE A 101 -9.62 -8.23 11.04
N GLU A 102 -8.83 -9.23 10.70
CA GLU A 102 -8.00 -9.96 11.66
C GLU A 102 -6.96 -9.04 12.32
N LEU A 103 -6.32 -8.18 11.53
CA LEU A 103 -5.40 -7.17 12.05
C LEU A 103 -6.09 -6.20 13.01
N TYR A 104 -7.28 -5.70 12.65
CA TYR A 104 -8.07 -4.81 13.49
C TYR A 104 -8.47 -5.48 14.82
N GLN A 105 -8.86 -6.75 14.78
CA GLN A 105 -9.17 -7.53 15.99
C GLN A 105 -7.94 -7.70 16.89
N LYS A 106 -6.76 -7.97 16.33
CA LYS A 106 -5.50 -8.04 17.09
C LYS A 106 -5.20 -6.71 17.80
N ILE A 107 -5.30 -5.59 17.10
CA ILE A 107 -5.07 -4.25 17.68
C ILE A 107 -6.08 -3.98 18.80
N LYS A 108 -7.36 -4.32 18.58
CA LYS A 108 -8.42 -4.16 19.58
C LYS A 108 -8.24 -5.04 20.82
N LYS A 109 -7.61 -6.22 20.67
CA LYS A 109 -7.22 -7.04 21.82
C LYS A 109 -6.16 -6.34 22.67
N ILE A 110 -5.15 -5.75 22.03
CA ILE A 110 -4.10 -4.98 22.71
C ILE A 110 -4.67 -3.73 23.40
N GLU A 111 -5.64 -3.07 22.78
CA GLU A 111 -6.40 -1.94 23.37
C GLU A 111 -7.01 -2.33 24.73
N ASN A 112 -7.72 -3.46 24.77
CA ASN A 112 -8.35 -3.97 25.98
C ASN A 112 -7.34 -4.47 27.04
N GLU A 113 -6.24 -5.11 26.61
CA GLU A 113 -5.23 -5.68 27.52
C GLU A 113 -4.33 -4.61 28.13
N LYS A 114 -4.04 -3.52 27.41
CA LYS A 114 -3.10 -2.47 27.84
C LYS A 114 -3.77 -1.15 28.26
N GLY A 115 -5.09 -1.02 28.11
CA GLY A 115 -5.82 0.22 28.42
C GLY A 115 -5.36 1.42 27.60
N LYS A 116 -4.85 1.19 26.39
CA LYS A 116 -4.38 2.22 25.45
C LYS A 116 -5.46 2.56 24.44
N THR A 117 -5.36 3.70 23.76
CA THR A 117 -6.23 3.98 22.62
C THR A 117 -5.88 3.05 21.45
N PHE A 118 -6.87 2.74 20.60
CA PHE A 118 -6.65 1.93 19.39
C PHE A 118 -5.47 2.42 18.55
N THR A 119 -5.33 3.74 18.40
CA THR A 119 -4.22 4.36 17.67
C THR A 119 -2.89 4.02 18.32
N GLU A 120 -2.72 4.22 19.62
CA GLU A 120 -1.47 3.89 20.32
C GLU A 120 -1.11 2.41 20.21
N ALA A 121 -2.10 1.52 20.37
CA ALA A 121 -1.92 0.08 20.20
C ALA A 121 -1.46 -0.28 18.77
N ALA A 122 -2.06 0.34 17.75
CA ALA A 122 -1.67 0.16 16.36
C ALA A 122 -0.25 0.66 16.09
N LEU A 123 0.12 1.84 16.62
CA LEU A 123 1.43 2.43 16.40
C LEU A 123 2.56 1.67 17.11
N GLU A 124 2.30 1.06 18.26
CA GLU A 124 3.27 0.20 18.93
C GLU A 124 3.46 -1.14 18.22
N MET A 125 2.34 -1.78 17.84
CA MET A 125 2.37 -3.11 17.21
C MET A 125 2.97 -3.07 15.81
N LEU A 126 2.65 -2.02 15.04
CA LEU A 126 2.99 -1.94 13.62
C LEU A 126 4.24 -1.11 13.34
N LYS A 127 4.98 -0.69 14.36
CA LYS A 127 6.21 0.08 14.20
C LYS A 127 7.24 -0.74 13.44
N CYS A 128 7.90 -0.15 12.43
CA CYS A 128 9.04 -0.81 11.82
C CYS A 128 10.16 -1.00 12.87
N SER A 129 10.70 -2.21 12.94
CA SER A 129 11.92 -2.51 13.70
C SER A 129 13.16 -2.27 12.85
#